data_AF-A0A1S6KZK0-F1
#
_entry.id   AF-A0A1S6KZK0-F1
#
_cell.length_a   1.000
_cell.length_b   1.000
_cell.length_c   1.000
_cell.angle_alpha   90.00
_cell.angle_beta   90.00
_cell.angle_gamma   90.00
#
_symmetry.space_group_name_H-M   'P 1'
#
loop_
_entity.id
_entity.type
_entity.pdbx_description
1 polymer ?
#
loop_
_entity_poly.entity_id
_entity_poly.type
_entity_poly.pdbx_seq_one_letter_code
_entity_poly.pdbx_strand_id
1 'polypeptide(L)'
;GIVDENLNLSDTFRVPSLKDGRMVRLISQLSPNEEQMFRNMIHRLNVLLQTAKEYKVPVMVDAEQTYFQPAISRITMEMMHKHNVNEAVVLNTYQCYLKDTYNEVLNDLEQATREDFYFGAKIVRGAYLEQERFRAEKLGLEDPTNP
;
A
#
# COMPACT_ATOMS: atom_id res chain seq x y z
N GLY A 1 -14.18 -0.74 2.48
CA GLY A 1 -12.74 -0.83 2.82
C GLY A 1 -12.16 0.57 2.99
N ILE A 2 -10.86 0.71 3.28
CA ILE A 2 -10.18 2.02 3.45
C ILE A 2 -10.34 2.93 2.22
N VAL A 3 -10.59 2.31 1.06
CA VAL A 3 -10.76 2.93 -0.27
C VAL A 3 -12.22 3.13 -0.68
N ASP A 4 -13.18 2.94 0.23
CA ASP A 4 -14.57 3.29 -0.04
C ASP A 4 -14.77 4.80 0.13
N GLU A 5 -15.18 5.46 -0.96
CA GLU A 5 -15.34 6.92 -1.02
C GLU A 5 -16.41 7.43 -0.04
N ASN A 6 -17.29 6.54 0.45
CA ASN A 6 -18.38 6.86 1.36
C ASN A 6 -18.08 6.60 2.84
N LEU A 7 -16.90 6.05 3.19
CA LEU A 7 -16.54 5.77 4.59
C LEU A 7 -15.72 6.92 5.19
N ASN A 8 -16.19 7.45 6.32
CA ASN A 8 -15.35 8.31 7.16
C ASN A 8 -14.20 7.47 7.74
N LEU A 9 -12.97 7.73 7.28
CA LEU A 9 -11.76 7.06 7.78
C LEU A 9 -11.63 7.21 9.30
N SER A 10 -12.11 8.33 9.83
CA SER A 10 -12.08 8.69 11.25
C SER A 10 -12.90 7.76 12.17
N ASP A 11 -13.87 7.02 11.62
CA ASP A 11 -14.71 6.08 12.37
C ASP A 11 -14.29 4.62 12.22
N THR A 12 -13.48 4.30 11.21
CA THR A 12 -13.16 2.90 10.83
C THR A 12 -11.99 2.30 11.62
N PHE A 13 -11.09 3.13 12.19
CA PHE A 13 -9.87 2.65 12.85
C PHE A 13 -9.81 3.03 14.34
N ARG A 14 -10.55 2.29 15.17
CA ARG A 14 -10.46 2.38 16.63
C ARG A 14 -9.99 1.04 17.19
N VAL A 15 -8.98 1.05 18.05
CA VAL A 15 -8.50 -0.11 18.83
C VAL A 15 -8.57 0.18 20.31
N PRO A 16 -8.75 -0.84 21.17
CA PRO A 16 -8.63 -0.64 22.60
C PRO A 16 -7.18 -0.27 22.94
N SER A 17 -7.01 0.86 23.64
CA SER A 17 -5.73 1.24 24.22
C SER A 17 -5.31 0.19 25.25
N LEU A 18 -4.08 -0.30 25.11
CA LEU A 18 -3.50 -1.28 26.03
C LEU A 18 -3.31 -0.74 27.46
N LYS A 19 -3.37 0.59 27.66
CA LYS A 19 -3.17 1.23 28.97
C LYS A 19 -4.47 1.45 29.76
N ASP A 20 -5.55 1.78 29.08
CA ASP A 20 -6.77 2.30 29.68
C ASP A 20 -8.06 1.70 29.10
N GLY A 21 -7.95 0.72 28.19
CA GLY A 21 -9.07 -0.05 27.64
C GLY A 21 -10.05 0.75 26.77
N ARG A 22 -9.83 2.06 26.64
CA ARG A 22 -10.64 2.95 25.80
C ARG A 22 -10.33 2.72 24.33
N MET A 23 -11.35 2.82 23.48
CA MET A 23 -11.17 2.81 22.04
C MET A 23 -10.40 4.06 21.60
N VAL A 24 -9.10 3.91 21.33
CA VAL A 24 -8.21 4.93 20.79
C VAL A 24 -8.09 4.74 19.28
N ARG A 25 -7.91 5.84 18.57
CA ARG A 25 -7.76 5.80 17.11
C ARG A 25 -6.34 5.32 16.75
N LEU A 26 -6.25 4.38 15.83
CA LEU A 26 -4.99 3.73 15.39
C LEU A 26 -4.09 4.66 14.58
N ILE A 27 -4.66 5.69 13.95
CA ILE A 27 -3.98 6.61 13.04
C ILE A 27 -4.06 8.02 13.64
N SER A 28 -2.97 8.79 13.58
CA SER A 28 -2.99 10.23 13.84
C SER A 28 -4.04 10.87 12.93
N GLN A 29 -5.00 11.61 13.48
CA GLN A 29 -6.06 12.24 12.68
C GLN A 29 -5.45 13.03 11.52
N LEU A 30 -5.77 12.63 10.29
CA LEU A 30 -5.66 13.54 9.16
C LEU A 30 -6.54 14.74 9.48
N SER A 31 -6.02 15.94 9.26
CA SER A 31 -6.83 17.16 9.25
C SER A 31 -7.95 17.02 8.23
N PRO A 32 -9.06 17.79 8.35
CA PRO A 32 -10.14 17.76 7.37
C PRO A 32 -9.66 17.99 5.93
N ASN A 33 -8.62 18.82 5.76
CA ASN A 33 -7.99 19.05 4.46
C ASN A 33 -7.23 17.82 3.95
N GLU A 34 -6.41 17.17 4.79
CA GLU A 34 -5.69 15.95 4.41
C GLU A 34 -6.64 14.78 4.11
N GLU A 35 -7.74 14.67 4.84
CA GLU A 35 -8.79 13.69 4.56
C GLU A 35 -9.44 13.94 3.18
N GLN A 36 -9.68 15.21 2.84
CA GLN A 36 -10.16 15.58 1.51
C GLN A 36 -9.12 15.28 0.42
N MET A 37 -7.84 15.56 0.67
CA MET A 37 -6.75 15.22 -0.26
C MET A 37 -6.68 13.71 -0.49
N PHE A 38 -6.83 12.91 0.56
CA PHE A 38 -6.87 11.46 0.48
C PHE A 38 -8.08 10.98 -0.34
N ARG A 39 -9.29 11.49 -0.07
CA ARG A 39 -10.49 11.19 -0.88
C ARG A 39 -10.27 11.50 -2.36
N ASN A 40 -9.73 12.68 -2.66
CA ASN A 40 -9.44 13.08 -4.05
C ASN A 40 -8.39 12.18 -4.72
N MET A 41 -7.41 11.67 -3.97
CA MET A 41 -6.43 10.70 -4.46
C MET A 41 -7.10 9.36 -4.79
N ILE A 42 -7.90 8.81 -3.88
CA ILE A 42 -8.63 7.54 -4.09
C ILE A 42 -9.58 7.64 -5.29
N HIS A 43 -10.30 8.76 -5.41
CA HIS A 43 -11.18 8.99 -6.56
C HIS A 43 -10.42 8.97 -7.89
N ARG A 44 -9.27 9.68 -7.98
CA ARG A 44 -8.42 9.68 -9.17
C ARG A 44 -7.88 8.30 -9.51
N LEU A 45 -7.46 7.52 -8.50
CA LEU A 45 -7.04 6.14 -8.70
C LEU A 45 -8.18 5.28 -9.25
N ASN A 46 -9.38 5.36 -8.68
CA ASN A 46 -10.54 4.62 -9.19
C ASN A 46 -10.84 4.95 -10.66
N VAL A 47 -10.81 6.23 -11.04
CA VAL A 47 -11.03 6.66 -12.44
C VAL A 47 -9.95 6.09 -13.37
N LEU A 48 -8.67 6.17 -12.99
CA LEU A 48 -7.55 5.66 -13.78
C LEU A 48 -7.65 4.14 -13.96
N LEU A 49 -7.91 3.40 -12.89
CA LEU A 49 -7.97 1.94 -12.90
C LEU A 49 -9.19 1.41 -13.65
N GLN A 50 -10.34 2.08 -13.51
CA GLN A 50 -11.53 1.76 -14.28
C GLN A 50 -11.28 1.93 -15.78
N THR A 51 -10.67 3.06 -16.16
CA THR A 51 -10.28 3.30 -17.56
C THR A 51 -9.29 2.23 -18.04
N ALA A 52 -8.25 1.94 -17.27
CA ALA A 52 -7.25 0.94 -17.63
C ALA A 52 -7.84 -0.45 -17.83
N LYS A 53 -8.80 -0.84 -16.99
CA LYS A 53 -9.56 -2.09 -17.10
C LYS A 53 -10.38 -2.15 -18.40
N GLU A 54 -11.05 -1.06 -18.77
CA GLU A 54 -11.83 -0.97 -20.03
C GLU A 54 -10.95 -1.17 -21.28
N TYR A 55 -9.74 -0.61 -21.26
CA TYR A 55 -8.77 -0.73 -22.35
C TYR A 55 -7.84 -1.94 -22.22
N LYS A 56 -8.00 -2.76 -21.18
CA LYS A 56 -7.16 -3.95 -20.90
C LYS A 56 -5.67 -3.64 -20.88
N VAL A 57 -5.30 -2.51 -20.26
CA VAL A 57 -3.92 -2.10 -20.07
C VAL A 57 -3.54 -2.21 -18.58
N PRO A 58 -2.39 -2.80 -18.24
CA PRO A 58 -1.97 -2.91 -16.86
C PRO A 58 -1.50 -1.56 -16.30
N VAL A 59 -1.84 -1.29 -15.05
CA VAL A 59 -1.35 -0.14 -14.27
C VAL A 59 -0.37 -0.65 -13.22
N MET A 60 0.86 -0.19 -13.32
CA MET A 60 1.93 -0.53 -12.39
C MET A 60 2.10 0.63 -11.40
N VAL A 61 1.85 0.39 -10.12
CA VAL A 61 2.07 1.39 -9.07
C VAL A 61 3.54 1.32 -8.66
N ASP A 62 4.26 2.43 -8.85
CA ASP A 62 5.68 2.49 -8.51
C ASP A 62 5.91 2.38 -7.00
N ALA A 63 7.03 1.77 -6.64
CA ALA A 63 7.49 1.70 -5.27
C ALA A 63 8.32 2.94 -4.93
N GLU A 64 8.21 3.39 -3.69
CA GLU A 64 8.95 4.52 -3.13
C GLU A 64 9.86 4.05 -1.98
N GLN A 65 10.39 5.00 -1.20
CA GLN A 65 11.21 4.69 -0.03
C GLN A 65 10.42 3.88 1.02
N THR A 66 11.13 3.10 1.84
CA THR A 66 10.59 2.14 2.81
C THR A 66 9.58 2.75 3.79
N TYR A 67 9.71 4.04 4.11
CA TYR A 67 8.83 4.73 5.05
C TYR A 67 7.49 5.19 4.43
N PHE A 68 7.37 5.18 3.10
CA PHE A 68 6.11 5.41 2.38
C PHE A 68 5.48 4.11 1.86
N GLN A 69 6.32 3.12 1.57
CA GLN A 69 5.93 1.88 0.89
C GLN A 69 4.77 1.10 1.54
N PRO A 70 4.62 1.03 2.88
CA PRO A 70 3.50 0.33 3.50
C PRO A 70 2.13 0.92 3.12
N ALA A 71 2.02 2.25 3.05
CA ALA A 71 0.77 2.92 2.68
C ALA A 71 0.45 2.71 1.20
N ILE A 72 1.45 2.84 0.33
CA ILE A 72 1.34 2.61 -1.11
C ILE A 72 0.91 1.17 -1.37
N SER A 73 1.62 0.19 -0.80
CA SER A 73 1.34 -1.24 -0.99
C SER A 73 -0.06 -1.60 -0.49
N ARG A 74 -0.47 -1.07 0.67
CA ARG A 74 -1.81 -1.30 1.21
C ARG A 74 -2.91 -0.77 0.28
N ILE A 75 -2.76 0.45 -0.25
CA ILE A 75 -3.73 1.01 -1.20
C ILE A 75 -3.74 0.20 -2.49
N THR A 76 -2.57 -0.18 -3.01
CA THR A 76 -2.47 -0.99 -4.24
C THR A 76 -3.13 -2.35 -4.08
N MET A 77 -2.94 -3.03 -2.95
CA MET A 77 -3.57 -4.32 -2.66
C MET A 77 -5.09 -4.20 -2.56
N GLU A 78 -5.61 -3.16 -1.92
CA GLU A 78 -7.05 -2.90 -1.88
C GLU A 78 -7.62 -2.61 -3.29
N MET A 79 -6.83 -1.93 -4.13
CA MET A 79 -7.20 -1.70 -5.53
C MET A 79 -7.13 -2.99 -6.38
N MET A 80 -6.16 -3.87 -6.14
CA MET A 80 -6.14 -5.21 -6.76
C MET A 80 -7.39 -5.99 -6.37
N HIS A 81 -7.69 -6.09 -5.08
CA HIS A 81 -8.89 -6.79 -4.61
C HIS A 81 -10.17 -6.27 -5.29
N LYS A 82 -10.29 -4.95 -5.50
CA LYS A 82 -11.44 -4.35 -6.18
C LYS A 82 -11.47 -4.58 -7.69
N HIS A 83 -10.33 -4.50 -8.37
CA HIS A 83 -10.27 -4.40 -9.84
C HIS A 83 -9.83 -5.68 -10.54
N ASN A 84 -8.97 -6.50 -9.90
CA ASN A 84 -8.37 -7.71 -10.44
C ASN A 84 -9.26 -8.95 -10.24
N VAL A 85 -10.49 -8.90 -10.75
CA VAL A 85 -11.49 -9.98 -10.58
C VAL A 85 -11.36 -11.09 -11.63
N ASN A 86 -11.04 -10.74 -12.89
CA ASN A 86 -10.93 -11.71 -13.99
C ASN A 86 -9.51 -11.77 -14.59
N GLU A 87 -8.72 -10.72 -14.38
CA GLU A 87 -7.37 -10.54 -14.90
C GLU A 87 -6.60 -9.57 -14.00
N ALA A 88 -5.27 -9.63 -14.02
CA ALA A 88 -4.42 -8.71 -13.26
C ALA A 88 -4.26 -7.38 -14.01
N VAL A 89 -5.03 -6.36 -13.60
CA VAL A 89 -4.96 -4.99 -14.15
C VAL A 89 -4.05 -4.12 -13.30
N VAL A 90 -4.12 -4.25 -11.98
CA VAL A 90 -3.33 -3.47 -11.02
C VAL A 90 -2.13 -4.31 -10.57
N LEU A 91 -0.93 -3.74 -10.62
CA LEU A 91 0.30 -4.40 -10.18
C LEU A 91 0.99 -3.56 -9.10
N ASN A 92 1.44 -4.21 -8.02
CA ASN A 92 2.28 -3.62 -6.99
C ASN A 92 3.76 -3.81 -7.35
N THR A 93 4.60 -2.84 -7.00
CA THR A 93 6.05 -2.93 -7.24
C THR A 93 6.78 -3.46 -6.01
N TYR A 94 7.52 -4.54 -6.18
CA TYR A 94 8.32 -5.18 -5.13
C TYR A 94 9.81 -4.94 -5.39
N GLN A 95 10.51 -4.39 -4.40
CA GLN A 95 11.90 -3.97 -4.51
C GLN A 95 12.86 -5.02 -3.91
N CYS A 96 13.40 -5.92 -4.74
CA CYS A 96 14.18 -7.07 -4.29
C CYS A 96 15.54 -6.74 -3.66
N TYR A 97 15.99 -5.49 -3.68
CA TYR A 97 17.12 -5.04 -2.88
C TYR A 97 16.81 -4.96 -1.38
N LEU A 98 15.54 -5.01 -0.94
CA LEU A 98 15.17 -5.03 0.47
C LEU A 98 15.18 -6.46 1.00
N LYS A 99 15.60 -6.62 2.25
CA LYS A 99 15.60 -7.91 2.96
C LYS A 99 14.18 -8.48 3.12
N ASP A 100 13.19 -7.60 3.35
CA ASP A 100 11.82 -8.03 3.68
C ASP A 100 10.94 -8.35 2.47
N THR A 101 11.34 -7.98 1.25
CA THR A 101 10.50 -8.10 0.06
C THR A 101 10.05 -9.53 -0.23
N TYR A 102 10.85 -10.54 0.09
CA TYR A 102 10.42 -11.93 -0.05
C TYR A 102 9.18 -12.24 0.81
N ASN A 103 9.19 -11.80 2.07
CA ASN A 103 8.07 -12.02 2.99
C ASN A 103 6.84 -11.19 2.57
N GLU A 104 7.05 -9.96 2.09
CA GLU A 104 5.97 -9.10 1.58
C GLU A 104 5.23 -9.76 0.41
N VAL A 105 5.96 -10.27 -0.59
CA VAL A 105 5.36 -10.96 -1.74
C VAL A 105 4.57 -12.19 -1.30
N LEU A 106 5.11 -12.98 -0.37
CA LEU A 106 4.41 -14.17 0.14
C LEU A 106 3.11 -13.82 0.85
N ASN A 107 3.13 -12.82 1.72
CA ASN A 107 1.95 -12.37 2.46
C ASN A 107 0.86 -11.84 1.52
N ASP A 108 1.25 -11.03 0.54
CA ASP A 108 0.31 -10.44 -0.42
C ASP A 108 -0.28 -11.50 -1.36
N LEU A 109 0.52 -12.48 -1.79
CA LEU A 109 0.07 -13.62 -2.58
C LEU A 109 -0.91 -14.50 -1.81
N GLU A 110 -0.63 -14.76 -0.52
CA GLU A 110 -1.55 -15.51 0.35
C GLU A 110 -2.86 -14.73 0.55
N GLN A 111 -2.79 -13.41 0.76
CA GLN A 111 -3.98 -12.57 0.86
C GLN A 111 -4.83 -12.66 -0.42
N ALA A 112 -4.20 -12.52 -1.59
CA ALA A 112 -4.87 -12.62 -2.88
C ALA A 112 -5.55 -13.98 -3.08
N THR A 113 -4.89 -15.05 -2.64
CA THR A 113 -5.44 -16.41 -2.69
C THR A 113 -6.66 -16.56 -1.77
N ARG A 114 -6.59 -16.03 -0.55
CA ARG A 114 -7.67 -16.13 0.45
C ARG A 114 -8.89 -15.29 0.08
N GLU A 115 -8.66 -14.13 -0.53
CA GLU A 115 -9.69 -13.14 -0.85
C GLU A 115 -10.14 -13.20 -2.32
N ASP A 116 -9.68 -14.21 -3.06
CA ASP A 116 -10.10 -14.57 -4.43
C ASP A 116 -9.98 -13.42 -5.45
N PHE A 117 -8.78 -12.83 -5.55
CA PHE A 117 -8.44 -11.88 -6.61
C PHE A 117 -7.10 -12.20 -7.28
N TYR A 118 -6.93 -11.74 -8.52
CA TYR A 118 -5.72 -11.99 -9.30
C TYR A 118 -4.57 -11.12 -8.78
N PHE A 119 -3.53 -11.77 -8.26
CA PHE A 119 -2.32 -11.10 -7.79
C PHE A 119 -1.50 -10.54 -8.97
N GLY A 120 -1.09 -9.27 -8.87
CA GLY A 120 -0.27 -8.59 -9.87
C GLY A 120 1.02 -8.03 -9.27
N ALA A 121 2.17 -8.45 -9.80
CA ALA A 121 3.48 -8.00 -9.29
C ALA A 121 4.38 -7.46 -10.40
N LYS A 122 4.96 -6.28 -10.17
CA LYS A 122 6.10 -5.72 -10.88
C LYS A 122 7.35 -5.92 -10.02
N ILE A 123 8.31 -6.69 -10.52
CA ILE A 123 9.53 -7.02 -9.77
C ILE A 123 10.66 -6.11 -10.25
N VAL A 124 11.32 -5.42 -9.32
CA VAL A 124 12.47 -4.54 -9.59
C VAL A 124 13.59 -4.81 -8.60
N ARG A 125 14.81 -4.32 -8.89
CA ARG A 125 15.86 -4.28 -7.87
C ARG A 125 15.51 -3.24 -6.80
N GLY A 126 15.29 -2.00 -7.19
CA GLY A 126 15.04 -0.86 -6.31
C GLY A 126 15.77 0.38 -6.83
N ALA A 127 15.31 1.58 -6.44
CA ALA A 127 15.85 2.85 -6.94
C ALA A 127 16.51 3.73 -5.86
N TYR A 128 16.35 3.38 -4.57
CA TYR A 128 16.65 4.28 -3.46
C TYR A 128 17.74 3.77 -2.50
N LEU A 129 18.69 2.97 -3.00
CA LEU A 129 19.63 2.20 -2.17
C LEU A 129 20.48 3.10 -1.25
N GLU A 130 21.03 4.16 -1.81
CA GLU A 130 21.86 5.10 -1.07
C GLU A 130 21.05 5.87 -0.02
N GLN A 131 19.81 6.27 -0.37
CA GLN A 131 18.93 7.00 0.53
C GLN A 131 18.47 6.14 1.71
N GLU A 132 18.15 4.87 1.48
CA GLU A 132 17.78 3.92 2.54
C GLU A 132 18.94 3.70 3.51
N ARG A 133 20.15 3.43 3.00
CA ARG A 133 21.36 3.25 3.82
C ARG A 133 21.68 4.49 4.66
N PHE A 134 21.67 5.66 4.02
CA PHE A 134 21.91 6.94 4.71
C PHE A 134 20.88 7.20 5.81
N ARG A 135 19.60 6.88 5.55
CA ARG A 135 18.53 7.02 6.55
C ARG A 135 18.73 6.06 7.72
N ALA A 136 19.07 4.80 7.45
CA ALA A 136 19.30 3.80 8.48
C ALA A 136 20.44 4.22 9.42
N GLU A 137 21.58 4.66 8.85
CA GLU A 137 22.71 5.18 9.61
C GLU A 137 22.31 6.39 10.47
N LYS A 138 21.63 7.38 9.88
CA LYS A 138 21.22 8.61 10.58
C LYS A 138 20.26 8.33 11.74
N LEU A 139 19.40 7.33 11.63
CA LEU A 139 18.40 6.96 12.65
C LEU A 139 18.90 5.87 13.61
N GLY A 140 20.09 5.30 13.40
CA GLY A 140 20.59 4.16 14.16
C GLY A 140 19.75 2.89 13.97
N LEU A 141 19.13 2.72 12.80
CA LEU A 141 18.35 1.55 12.43
C LEU A 141 19.22 0.54 11.66
N GLU A 142 18.77 -0.70 11.58
CA GLU A 142 19.41 -1.69 10.71
C GLU A 142 19.22 -1.30 9.23
N ASP A 143 20.26 -1.53 8.41
CA ASP A 143 20.17 -1.37 6.95
C ASP A 143 19.09 -2.33 6.39
N PRO A 144 18.01 -1.81 5.77
CA PRO A 144 16.95 -2.66 5.24
C PRO A 144 17.34 -3.37 3.94
N THR A 145 18.51 -3.05 3.37
CA THR A 145 18.94 -3.52 2.06
C THR A 145 19.81 -4.78 2.16
N ASN A 146 19.77 -5.61 1.13
CA ASN A 146 20.66 -6.75 0.97
C ASN A 146 22.11 -6.27 0.73
N PRO A 147 23.13 -7.07 1.12
CA PRO A 147 24.55 -6.74 0.92
C PRO A 147 24.93 -6.46 -0.54
#